data_AF-A0A9E6UGF4-F1
#
_entry.id   AF-A0A9E6UGF4-F1
#
_cell.length_a   1.000
_cell.length_b   1.000
_cell.length_c   1.000
_cell.angle_alpha   90.00
_cell.angle_beta   90.00
_cell.angle_gamma   90.00
#
_symmetry.space_group_name_H-M   'P 1'
#
loop_
_entity.id
_entity.type
_entity.pdbx_description
1 polymer ?
#
loop_
_entity_poly.entity_id
_entity_poly.type
_entity_poly.pdbx_seq_one_letter_code
_entity_poly.pdbx_strand_id
1 'polypeptide(L)'
;MRKLILPLALLISACSTSSFDKAPPRAADLAAGDVIAVGQLENLGYESATQPGDLLGSGVMTARFHVARVEIGELPNSSVDVTYFGHTYFREDATFRFHLRPRPEGGYLICRSPNSAGFVCD
;
A
#
# COMPACT_ATOMS: atom_id res chain seq x y z
N MET A 1 12.61 55.63 -23.18
CA MET A 1 12.28 54.24 -23.56
C MET A 1 12.53 53.33 -22.36
N ARG A 2 11.48 52.93 -21.63
CA ARG A 2 11.56 52.06 -20.44
C ARG A 2 11.42 50.59 -20.88
N LYS A 3 12.45 49.78 -20.68
CA LYS A 3 12.40 48.33 -20.89
C LYS A 3 11.76 47.68 -19.66
N LEU A 4 10.54 47.17 -19.82
CA LEU A 4 9.93 46.23 -18.87
C LEU A 4 10.64 44.88 -19.03
N ILE A 5 11.32 44.42 -17.98
CA ILE A 5 11.79 43.05 -17.87
C ILE A 5 10.75 42.33 -17.02
N LEU A 6 9.94 41.48 -17.66
CA LEU A 6 8.99 40.59 -16.99
C LEU A 6 9.77 39.37 -16.48
N PRO A 7 9.74 39.03 -15.18
CA PRO A 7 10.34 37.79 -14.71
C PRO A 7 9.41 36.63 -15.10
N LEU A 8 9.94 35.72 -15.90
CA LEU A 8 9.29 34.47 -16.27
C LEU A 8 9.28 33.56 -15.02
N ALA A 9 8.17 33.58 -14.29
CA ALA A 9 7.94 32.68 -13.15
C ALA A 9 7.83 31.24 -13.66
N LEU A 10 8.87 30.46 -13.40
CA LEU A 10 8.93 29.02 -13.64
C LEU A 10 7.93 28.32 -12.72
N LEU A 11 6.74 27.98 -13.24
CA LEU A 11 5.77 27.12 -12.57
C LEU A 11 6.31 25.69 -12.58
N ILE A 12 7.04 25.31 -11.53
CA ILE A 12 7.40 23.92 -11.27
C ILE A 12 6.13 23.22 -10.79
N SER A 13 5.34 22.72 -11.74
CA SER A 13 4.21 21.84 -11.47
C SER A 13 4.76 20.51 -10.96
N ALA A 14 4.92 20.39 -9.65
CA ALA A 14 5.23 19.13 -9.00
C ALA A 14 4.05 18.18 -9.25
N CYS A 15 4.22 17.25 -10.20
CA CYS A 15 3.38 16.07 -10.32
C CYS A 15 3.63 15.22 -9.07
N SER A 16 2.96 15.55 -7.97
CA SER A 16 2.84 14.67 -6.82
C SER A 16 2.08 13.44 -7.30
N THR A 17 2.79 12.34 -7.55
CA THR A 17 2.18 11.03 -7.73
C THR A 17 1.36 10.73 -6.47
N SER A 18 0.04 10.85 -6.59
CA SER A 18 -0.87 10.60 -5.49
C SER A 18 -0.80 9.13 -5.13
N SER A 19 -0.46 8.84 -3.88
CA SER A 19 -0.58 7.50 -3.32
C SER A 19 -1.95 7.33 -2.67
N PHE A 20 -2.60 6.19 -2.89
CA PHE A 20 -3.79 5.82 -2.14
C PHE A 20 -3.39 5.40 -0.72
N ASP A 21 -3.93 6.08 0.29
CA ASP A 21 -3.62 5.73 1.69
C ASP A 21 -4.52 4.58 2.17
N LYS A 22 -3.89 3.48 2.57
CA LYS A 22 -4.53 2.29 3.16
C LYS A 22 -3.96 1.95 4.53
N ALA A 23 -2.93 2.66 4.96
CA ALA A 23 -2.27 2.50 6.24
C ALA A 23 -2.93 3.37 7.32
N PRO A 24 -2.69 3.08 8.61
CA PRO A 24 -3.14 3.95 9.68
C PRO A 24 -2.40 5.30 9.64
N PRO A 25 -2.89 6.32 10.38
CA PRO A 25 -2.19 7.59 10.54
C PRO A 25 -0.76 7.37 11.03
N ARG A 26 0.18 8.26 10.66
CA ARG A 26 1.60 8.14 11.06
C ARG A 26 1.85 8.08 12.57
N ALA A 27 0.92 8.58 13.38
CA ALA A 27 1.00 8.59 14.84
C ALA A 27 0.31 7.37 15.50
N ALA A 28 -0.14 6.38 14.72
CA ALA A 28 -0.72 5.17 15.28
C ALA A 28 0.35 4.32 15.99
N ASP A 29 -0.05 3.69 17.10
CA ASP A 29 0.77 2.68 17.77
C ASP A 29 0.78 1.41 16.93
N LEU A 30 1.97 0.95 16.54
CA LEU A 30 2.16 -0.24 15.71
C LEU A 30 2.81 -1.34 16.53
N ALA A 31 2.49 -2.60 16.23
CA ALA A 31 3.17 -3.72 16.88
C ALA A 31 4.65 -3.78 16.47
N ALA A 32 5.48 -4.38 17.32
CA ALA A 32 6.90 -4.54 17.04
C ALA A 32 7.12 -5.31 15.72
N GLY A 33 7.91 -4.71 14.82
CA GLY A 33 8.22 -5.28 13.51
C GLY A 33 7.20 -4.98 12.40
N ASP A 34 6.09 -4.32 12.72
CA ASP A 34 5.19 -3.80 11.70
C ASP A 34 5.87 -2.66 10.90
N VAL A 35 5.49 -2.55 9.63
CA VAL A 35 6.09 -1.60 8.70
C VAL A 35 5.00 -0.77 8.04
N ILE A 36 5.25 0.54 7.87
CA ILE A 36 4.49 1.37 6.94
C ILE A 36 5.35 1.65 5.73
N ALA A 37 4.88 1.28 4.55
CA ALA A 37 5.63 1.45 3.32
C ALA A 37 4.73 1.90 2.17
N VAL A 38 5.35 2.53 1.17
CA VAL A 38 4.69 3.00 -0.05
C VAL A 38 5.30 2.30 -1.25
N GLY A 39 4.44 1.85 -2.17
CA GLY A 39 4.87 1.08 -3.33
C GLY A 39 3.72 0.65 -4.22
N GLN A 40 4.02 -0.26 -5.15
CA GLN A 40 3.06 -0.83 -6.09
C GLN A 40 2.96 -2.34 -5.90
N LEU A 41 1.82 -2.91 -6.29
CA LEU A 41 1.60 -4.34 -6.25
C LEU A 41 1.64 -4.92 -7.65
N GLU A 42 2.29 -6.07 -7.77
CA GLU A 42 2.19 -7.00 -8.90
C GLU A 42 1.42 -8.23 -8.41
N ASN A 43 0.26 -8.51 -8.99
CA ASN A 43 -0.60 -9.58 -8.49
C ASN A 43 -0.08 -10.95 -8.95
N LEU A 44 -0.02 -11.91 -8.02
CA LEU A 44 0.53 -13.25 -8.28
C LEU A 44 -0.56 -14.32 -8.27
N GLY A 45 -1.57 -14.19 -7.42
CA GLY A 45 -2.63 -15.19 -7.34
C GLY A 45 -3.81 -14.80 -6.46
N TYR A 46 -4.86 -15.59 -6.57
CA TYR A 46 -6.10 -15.46 -5.81
C TYR A 46 -6.60 -16.84 -5.40
N GLU A 47 -6.94 -16.98 -4.13
CA GLU A 47 -7.60 -18.14 -3.55
C GLU A 47 -8.95 -17.72 -2.96
N SER A 48 -10.03 -18.30 -3.48
CA SER A 48 -11.39 -17.98 -3.03
C SER A 48 -11.61 -18.41 -1.59
N ALA A 49 -11.99 -17.48 -0.73
CA ALA A 49 -12.46 -17.76 0.61
C ALA A 49 -13.99 -17.90 0.55
N THR A 50 -14.49 -18.98 -0.06
CA THR A 50 -15.93 -19.16 -0.28
C THR A 50 -16.66 -19.24 1.07
N GLN A 51 -17.31 -18.16 1.47
CA GLN A 51 -18.12 -18.09 2.68
C GLN A 51 -19.62 -18.04 2.32
N PRO A 52 -20.49 -18.78 3.02
CA PRO A 52 -21.93 -18.68 2.82
C PRO A 52 -22.40 -17.22 2.97
N GLY A 53 -22.99 -16.65 1.91
CA GLY A 53 -23.48 -15.26 1.89
C GLY A 53 -22.53 -14.24 1.27
N ASP A 54 -21.33 -14.65 0.86
CA ASP A 54 -20.40 -13.78 0.13
C ASP A 54 -20.77 -13.70 -1.36
N LEU A 55 -21.73 -12.83 -1.67
CA LEU A 55 -22.26 -12.64 -3.02
C LEU A 55 -21.27 -12.00 -4.00
N LEU A 56 -20.26 -11.29 -3.48
CA LEU A 56 -19.29 -10.57 -4.30
C LEU A 56 -18.03 -11.40 -4.57
N GLY A 57 -17.82 -12.47 -3.81
CA GLY A 57 -16.62 -13.28 -3.85
C GLY A 57 -15.46 -12.54 -3.18
N SER A 58 -14.98 -13.09 -2.09
CA SER A 58 -13.80 -12.64 -1.40
C SER A 58 -12.77 -13.74 -1.40
N GLY A 59 -11.52 -13.35 -1.28
CA GLY A 59 -10.45 -14.31 -1.20
C GLY A 59 -9.19 -13.73 -0.64
N VAL A 60 -8.22 -14.62 -0.53
CA VAL A 60 -6.84 -14.30 -0.19
C VAL A 60 -6.10 -14.08 -1.50
N MET A 61 -5.49 -12.91 -1.63
CA MET A 61 -4.64 -12.54 -2.75
C MET A 61 -3.18 -12.60 -2.33
N THR A 62 -2.34 -13.12 -3.21
CA THR A 62 -0.88 -13.00 -3.10
C THR A 62 -0.37 -12.01 -4.14
N ALA A 63 0.59 -11.19 -3.74
CA ALA A 63 1.21 -10.20 -4.61
C ALA A 63 2.67 -9.99 -4.25
N ARG A 64 3.43 -9.43 -5.19
CA ARG A 64 4.73 -8.86 -4.93
C ARG A 64 4.58 -7.36 -4.71
N PHE A 65 5.06 -6.87 -3.57
CA PHE A 65 5.05 -5.46 -3.24
C PHE A 65 6.40 -4.83 -3.55
N HIS A 66 6.43 -4.01 -4.61
CA HIS A 66 7.58 -3.24 -5.04
C HIS A 66 7.64 -1.94 -4.24
N VAL A 67 8.54 -1.89 -3.27
CA VAL A 67 8.67 -0.81 -2.28
C VAL A 67 9.37 0.39 -2.93
N ALA A 68 8.67 1.51 -2.99
CA ALA A 68 9.26 2.79 -3.38
C ALA A 68 9.93 3.51 -2.20
N ARG A 69 9.33 3.43 -1.01
CA ARG A 69 9.89 4.01 0.23
C ARG A 69 9.29 3.36 1.47
N VAL A 70 10.08 3.27 2.54
CA VAL A 70 9.64 2.88 3.88
C VAL A 70 9.43 4.13 4.72
N GLU A 71 8.29 4.25 5.40
CA GLU A 71 8.00 5.34 6.34
C GLU A 71 8.33 4.98 7.79
N ILE A 72 8.00 3.74 8.18
CA ILE A 72 8.15 3.23 9.54
C ILE A 72 8.59 1.78 9.45
N GLY A 73 9.51 1.37 10.34
CA GLY A 73 10.06 0.02 10.39
C GLY A 73 11.16 -0.22 9.36
N GLU A 74 11.50 -1.48 9.16
CA GLU A 74 12.54 -1.93 8.23
C GLU A 74 12.02 -3.06 7.36
N LEU A 75 12.40 -3.06 6.08
CA LEU A 75 12.17 -4.17 5.16
C LEU A 75 13.51 -4.73 4.71
N PRO A 76 13.65 -6.07 4.61
CA PRO A 76 14.91 -6.69 4.22
C PRO A 76 15.26 -6.44 2.76
N ASN A 77 14.27 -6.16 1.90
CA ASN A 77 14.42 -5.97 0.47
C ASN A 77 13.49 -4.87 -0.06
N SER A 78 13.82 -4.30 -1.22
CA SER A 78 12.95 -3.37 -1.95
C SER A 78 11.76 -4.04 -2.63
N SER A 79 11.65 -5.36 -2.54
CA SER A 79 10.52 -6.14 -3.01
C SER A 79 10.25 -7.27 -2.02
N VAL A 80 9.01 -7.38 -1.56
CA VAL A 80 8.59 -8.41 -0.60
C VAL A 80 7.29 -9.07 -1.04
N ASP A 81 7.14 -10.34 -0.69
CA ASP A 81 5.87 -11.04 -0.91
C ASP A 81 4.86 -10.62 0.15
N VAL A 82 3.66 -10.31 -0.32
CA VAL A 82 2.56 -9.87 0.53
C VAL A 82 1.31 -10.69 0.28
N THR A 83 0.50 -10.79 1.33
CA THR A 83 -0.81 -11.44 1.28
C THR A 83 -1.86 -10.48 1.81
N TYR A 84 -2.99 -10.37 1.13
CA TYR A 84 -4.10 -9.51 1.53
C TYR A 84 -5.44 -10.18 1.26
N PHE A 85 -6.50 -9.63 1.84
CA PHE A 85 -7.86 -10.14 1.64
C PHE A 85 -8.70 -9.06 0.98
N GLY A 86 -9.54 -9.44 0.03
CA GLY A 86 -10.43 -8.51 -0.65
C GLY A 86 -11.36 -9.20 -1.64
N HIS A 87 -12.13 -8.38 -2.35
CA HIS A 87 -13.03 -8.82 -3.43
C HIS A 87 -12.41 -8.72 -4.82
N THR A 88 -11.33 -7.95 -4.95
CA THR A 88 -10.60 -7.74 -6.21
C THR A 88 -9.15 -7.40 -5.91
N TYR A 89 -8.31 -7.58 -6.93
CA TYR A 89 -6.94 -7.11 -6.88
C TYR A 89 -6.84 -5.60 -6.72
N PHE A 90 -5.80 -5.14 -6.02
CA PHE A 90 -5.34 -3.77 -6.15
C PHE A 90 -4.82 -3.53 -7.56
N ARG A 91 -5.00 -2.29 -8.04
CA ARG A 91 -4.50 -1.88 -9.35
C ARG A 91 -2.97 -1.82 -9.36
N GLU A 92 -2.36 -2.39 -10.37
CA GLU A 92 -0.89 -2.44 -10.50
C GLU A 92 -0.28 -1.11 -10.94
N ASP A 93 -1.08 -0.27 -11.61
CA ASP A 93 -0.68 1.06 -12.09
C ASP A 93 -0.75 2.15 -11.00
N ALA A 94 -1.10 1.78 -9.77
CA ALA A 94 -1.32 2.71 -8.66
C ALA A 94 -0.31 2.49 -7.53
N THR A 95 0.10 3.60 -6.91
CA THR A 95 0.94 3.57 -5.71
C THR A 95 0.06 3.61 -4.47
N PHE A 96 0.37 2.77 -3.49
CA PHE A 96 -0.38 2.66 -2.24
C PHE A 96 0.55 2.81 -1.05
N ARG A 97 0.01 3.34 0.04
CA ARG A 97 0.63 3.33 1.37
C ARG A 97 -0.03 2.25 2.22
N PHE A 98 0.73 1.23 2.59
CA PHE A 98 0.26 0.05 3.30
C PHE A 98 0.89 -0.11 4.67
N HIS A 99 0.14 -0.75 5.56
CA HIS A 99 0.62 -1.31 6.82
C HIS A 99 0.87 -2.80 6.61
N LEU A 100 2.11 -3.21 6.86
CA LEU A 100 2.59 -4.56 6.66
C LEU A 100 2.91 -5.19 8.01
N ARG A 101 2.41 -6.40 8.23
CA ARG A 101 2.75 -7.23 9.39
C ARG A 101 3.59 -8.44 8.96
N PRO A 102 4.79 -8.67 9.54
CA PRO A 102 5.59 -9.83 9.18
C PRO A 102 4.86 -11.12 9.54
N ARG A 103 5.01 -12.15 8.71
CA ARG A 103 4.49 -13.49 8.99
C ARG A 103 5.58 -14.43 9.48
N PRO A 104 5.27 -15.37 10.39
CA PRO A 104 6.24 -16.36 10.87
C PRO A 104 6.85 -17.21 9.74
N GLU A 105 6.05 -17.57 8.74
CA GLU A 105 6.47 -18.36 7.57
C GLU A 105 7.21 -17.54 6.50
N GLY A 106 7.31 -16.22 6.68
CA GLY A 106 7.92 -15.30 5.72
C GLY A 106 6.92 -14.45 4.92
N GLY A 107 7.44 -13.34 4.39
CA GLY A 107 6.63 -12.31 3.75
C GLY A 107 5.79 -11.52 4.76
N TYR A 108 4.81 -10.78 4.26
CA TYR A 108 4.00 -9.86 5.06
C TYR A 108 2.51 -9.98 4.76
N LEU A 109 1.67 -9.67 5.75
CA LEU A 109 0.25 -9.39 5.55
C LEU A 109 0.08 -7.90 5.26
N ILE A 110 -0.76 -7.55 4.29
CA ILE A 110 -1.31 -6.18 4.23
C ILE A 110 -2.47 -6.12 5.22
N CYS A 111 -2.31 -5.29 6.23
CA CYS A 111 -3.31 -5.05 7.24
C CYS A 111 -4.48 -4.25 6.67
N ARG A 112 -5.69 -4.58 7.14
CA ARG A 112 -6.91 -3.89 6.71
C ARG A 112 -6.87 -2.43 7.15
N SER A 113 -7.45 -1.54 6.36
CA SER A 113 -7.76 -0.19 6.82
C SER A 113 -8.88 -0.24 7.88
N PRO A 114 -8.97 0.75 8.79
CA PRO A 114 -10.09 0.84 9.72
C PRO A 114 -11.44 0.76 9.00
N ASN A 115 -12.39 0.01 9.58
CA ASN A 115 -13.72 -0.22 9.02
C ASN A 115 -13.76 -0.94 7.66
N SER A 116 -12.67 -1.60 7.25
CA SER A 116 -12.66 -2.49 6.08
C SER A 116 -12.58 -3.96 6.48
N ALA A 117 -12.98 -4.84 5.57
CA ALA A 117 -12.73 -6.28 5.71
C ALA A 117 -11.26 -6.58 5.37
N GLY A 118 -10.67 -7.53 6.10
CA GLY A 118 -9.33 -8.04 5.81
C GLY A 118 -8.58 -8.48 7.07
N PHE A 119 -7.27 -8.66 6.95
CA PHE A 119 -6.43 -9.08 8.07
C PHE A 119 -6.37 -7.99 9.14
N VAL A 120 -6.77 -8.36 10.36
CA VAL A 120 -6.70 -7.52 11.56
C VAL A 120 -5.27 -7.53 12.07
N CYS A 121 -4.71 -6.36 12.30
CA CYS A 121 -3.33 -6.19 12.76
C CYS A 121 -3.25 -5.35 14.03
N ASP A 122 -4.30 -5.39 14.84
CA ASP A 122 -4.50 -4.58 16.03
C ASP A 122 -4.31 -5.45 17.28
#